data_AF-A2RJY9-F1
#
_entry.id   AF-A2RJY9-F1
#
_cell.length_a   1.000
_cell.length_b   1.000
_cell.length_c   1.000
_cell.angle_alpha   90.00
_cell.angle_beta   90.00
_cell.angle_gamma   90.00
#
_symmetry.space_group_name_H-M   'P 1'
#
loop_
_entity.id
_entity.type
_entity.pdbx_description
1 polymer ?
#
loop_
_entity_poly.entity_id
_entity_poly.type
_entity_poly.pdbx_seq_one_letter_code
_entity_poly.pdbx_strand_id
1 'polypeptide(L)'
;MAYFNDIAPIKYEGTKTKNMFAFRHYNPEEVVAGKTMEEQLHFALAFWHTITMDGADPFGSATMERPWDLEGGSELDRAHRRVDAFFEIAEKLGVKYYCFHDIDIAPTGNSLKEFYANLDEITDHLLEKQKETGIKLLWNTANMFSNPRYMNGVSTSNRAEVFAYGAAQVKKGLELSKKLDGENYVFWGGREGYESLLNTDMGLEMDHMAKFFHLAIDYAKWFCCKVLNKE
;
A
#
# COMPACT_ATOMS: atom_id res chain seq x y z
N MET A 1 22.35 0.34 -4.95
CA MET A 1 22.88 -0.84 -5.67
C MET A 1 21.68 -1.58 -6.23
N ALA A 2 21.73 -2.13 -7.45
CA ALA A 2 20.57 -2.77 -8.05
C ALA A 2 20.42 -4.24 -7.57
N TYR A 3 19.19 -4.64 -7.25
CA TYR A 3 18.79 -5.97 -6.81
C TYR A 3 18.59 -6.95 -7.96
N PHE A 4 18.25 -6.47 -9.17
CA PHE A 4 17.93 -7.31 -10.33
C PHE A 4 18.92 -7.07 -11.48
N ASN A 5 20.23 -7.16 -11.22
CA ASN A 5 21.28 -6.81 -12.20
C ASN A 5 21.13 -7.50 -13.57
N ASP A 6 20.59 -8.72 -13.61
CA ASP A 6 20.43 -9.51 -14.83
C ASP A 6 19.13 -9.22 -15.60
N ILE A 7 18.28 -8.31 -15.10
CA ILE A 7 17.00 -7.94 -15.71
C ILE A 7 17.08 -6.51 -16.24
N ALA A 8 17.07 -6.38 -17.57
CA ALA A 8 16.91 -5.09 -18.25
C ALA A 8 15.45 -4.61 -18.19
N PRO A 9 15.18 -3.30 -18.43
CA PRO A 9 13.81 -2.81 -18.58
C PRO A 9 13.03 -3.60 -19.63
N ILE A 10 11.84 -4.05 -19.26
CA ILE A 10 10.95 -4.90 -20.06
C ILE A 10 10.32 -4.05 -21.16
N LYS A 11 10.45 -4.51 -22.41
CA LYS A 11 9.96 -3.81 -23.59
C LYS A 11 8.88 -4.60 -24.31
N TYR A 12 8.07 -3.91 -25.09
CA TYR A 12 7.19 -4.54 -26.06
C TYR A 12 8.00 -5.09 -27.25
N GLU A 13 7.81 -6.37 -27.56
CA GLU A 13 8.45 -7.03 -28.72
C GLU A 13 7.43 -7.75 -29.64
N GLY A 14 6.14 -7.60 -29.36
CA GLY A 14 5.06 -8.18 -30.15
C GLY A 14 4.75 -9.64 -29.84
N THR A 15 3.63 -10.10 -30.37
CA THR A 15 2.99 -11.38 -30.00
C THR A 15 3.79 -12.63 -30.36
N LYS A 16 4.78 -12.51 -31.24
CA LYS A 16 5.64 -13.61 -31.70
C LYS A 16 6.96 -13.73 -30.93
N THR A 17 7.25 -12.83 -29.99
CA THR A 17 8.53 -12.88 -29.26
C THR A 17 8.67 -14.17 -28.45
N LYS A 18 9.88 -14.72 -28.48
CA LYS A 18 10.33 -15.83 -27.61
C LYS A 18 11.05 -15.34 -26.36
N ASN A 19 11.34 -14.04 -26.27
CA ASN A 19 11.91 -13.45 -25.07
C ASN A 19 10.92 -13.63 -23.90
N MET A 20 11.38 -14.18 -22.78
CA MET A 20 10.56 -14.33 -21.58
C MET A 20 10.39 -13.00 -20.84
N PHE A 21 11.32 -12.06 -21.02
CA PHE A 21 11.36 -10.75 -20.39
C PHE A 21 10.97 -9.64 -21.37
N ALA A 22 9.87 -9.86 -22.12
CA ALA A 22 9.28 -8.89 -23.03
C ALA A 22 7.75 -8.96 -23.02
N PHE A 23 7.09 -7.81 -23.19
CA PHE A 23 5.66 -7.75 -23.38
C PHE A 23 5.28 -8.22 -24.78
N ARG A 24 4.30 -9.12 -24.84
CA ARG A 24 3.71 -9.63 -26.10
C ARG A 24 2.56 -8.78 -26.61
N HIS A 25 1.84 -8.14 -25.68
CA HIS A 25 0.58 -7.44 -25.97
C HIS A 25 0.55 -6.03 -25.39
N TYR A 26 1.24 -5.78 -24.28
CA TYR A 26 1.28 -4.45 -23.70
C TYR A 26 2.34 -3.61 -24.43
N ASN A 27 1.87 -2.73 -25.32
CA ASN A 27 2.66 -1.66 -25.88
C ASN A 27 2.19 -0.34 -25.25
N PRO A 28 2.97 0.29 -24.34
CA PRO A 28 2.51 1.47 -23.60
C PRO A 28 2.13 2.65 -24.51
N GLU A 29 2.73 2.74 -25.71
CA GLU A 29 2.51 3.82 -26.68
C GLU A 29 1.38 3.51 -27.69
N GLU A 30 0.85 2.28 -27.72
CA GLU A 30 -0.22 1.92 -28.66
C GLU A 30 -1.52 2.66 -28.31
N VAL A 31 -2.05 3.40 -29.28
CA VAL A 31 -3.30 4.13 -29.12
C VAL A 31 -4.48 3.21 -29.42
N VAL A 32 -5.32 2.97 -28.41
CA VAL A 32 -6.58 2.23 -28.52
C VAL A 32 -7.72 3.14 -28.10
N ALA A 33 -8.73 3.29 -28.95
CA ALA A 33 -9.89 4.16 -28.67
C ALA A 33 -9.53 5.61 -28.25
N GLY A 34 -8.43 6.16 -28.78
CA GLY A 34 -8.04 7.56 -28.56
C GLY A 34 -7.17 7.84 -27.33
N LYS A 35 -6.75 6.81 -26.59
CA LYS A 35 -5.78 6.89 -25.49
C LYS A 35 -4.69 5.85 -25.66
N THR A 36 -3.50 6.09 -25.11
CA THR A 36 -2.47 5.05 -25.09
C THR A 36 -2.90 3.88 -24.20
N MET A 37 -2.30 2.70 -24.36
CA MET A 37 -2.56 1.58 -23.44
C MET A 37 -2.13 1.92 -22.01
N GLU A 38 -1.03 2.67 -21.82
CA GLU A 38 -0.59 3.12 -20.50
C GLU A 38 -1.67 3.95 -19.80
N GLU A 39 -2.27 4.92 -20.51
CA GLU A 39 -3.37 5.79 -20.05
C GLU A 39 -4.70 5.05 -19.81
N GLN A 40 -4.89 3.89 -20.43
CA GLN A 40 -6.12 3.11 -20.25
C GLN A 40 -6.01 2.12 -19.12
N LEU A 41 -4.87 1.45 -19.02
CA LEU A 41 -4.69 0.33 -18.10
C LEU A 41 -4.31 0.79 -16.70
N HIS A 42 -3.59 1.93 -16.59
CA HIS A 42 -3.17 2.49 -15.30
C HIS A 42 -2.62 1.42 -14.35
N PHE A 43 -1.71 0.58 -14.85
CA PHE A 43 -1.16 -0.50 -14.05
C PHE A 43 -0.50 0.04 -12.78
N ALA A 44 -0.74 -0.65 -11.67
CA ALA A 44 -0.13 -0.38 -10.38
C ALA A 44 0.48 -1.64 -9.78
N LEU A 45 1.60 -1.47 -9.08
CA LEU A 45 2.27 -2.55 -8.38
C LEU A 45 1.86 -2.56 -6.90
N ALA A 46 1.53 -3.75 -6.39
CA ALA A 46 1.11 -3.95 -5.01
C ALA A 46 2.31 -4.25 -4.11
N PHE A 47 2.63 -3.33 -3.18
CA PHE A 47 3.80 -3.47 -2.31
C PHE A 47 3.77 -4.77 -1.49
N TRP A 48 2.61 -5.10 -0.89
CA TRP A 48 2.47 -6.27 -0.02
C TRP A 48 2.85 -7.59 -0.72
N HIS A 49 2.31 -7.87 -1.91
CA HIS A 49 2.60 -9.12 -2.62
C HIS A 49 3.97 -9.12 -3.29
N THR A 50 4.44 -7.98 -3.79
CA THR A 50 5.70 -7.93 -4.53
C THR A 50 6.91 -7.97 -3.60
N ILE A 51 6.82 -7.34 -2.43
CA ILE A 51 7.99 -7.07 -1.57
C ILE A 51 7.92 -7.80 -0.24
N THR A 52 6.75 -7.89 0.37
CA THR A 52 6.63 -8.34 1.78
C THR A 52 6.14 -9.78 1.92
N MET A 53 5.40 -10.30 0.94
CA MET A 53 4.94 -11.68 0.94
C MET A 53 6.13 -12.63 0.82
N ASP A 54 6.27 -13.51 1.79
CA ASP A 54 7.41 -14.40 1.97
C ASP A 54 7.15 -15.84 1.49
N GLY A 55 5.94 -16.11 1.00
CA GLY A 55 5.51 -17.42 0.51
C GLY A 55 4.93 -18.35 1.58
N ALA A 56 4.83 -17.92 2.84
CA ALA A 56 4.17 -18.69 3.87
C ALA A 56 2.67 -18.89 3.57
N ASP A 57 2.13 -20.00 4.05
CA ASP A 57 0.71 -20.34 3.96
C ASP A 57 0.23 -20.98 5.29
N PRO A 58 -1.07 -21.30 5.47
CA PRO A 58 -1.57 -21.88 6.72
C PRO A 58 -0.93 -23.23 7.14
N PHE A 59 -0.15 -23.86 6.26
CA PHE A 59 0.45 -25.19 6.44
C PHE A 59 1.98 -25.19 6.32
N GLY A 60 2.62 -24.06 6.03
CA GLY A 60 4.06 -23.99 5.75
C GLY A 60 4.68 -22.61 6.00
N SER A 61 6.01 -22.63 6.21
CA SER A 61 6.81 -21.43 6.48
C SER A 61 7.20 -20.69 5.19
N ALA A 62 7.75 -19.49 5.36
CA ALA A 62 8.33 -18.67 4.29
C ALA A 62 9.31 -19.46 3.40
N THR A 63 9.24 -19.21 2.09
CA THR A 63 10.08 -19.84 1.07
C THR A 63 10.82 -18.85 0.18
N MET A 64 10.46 -17.56 0.22
CA MET A 64 11.03 -16.54 -0.66
C MET A 64 12.29 -15.95 -0.05
N GLU A 65 13.44 -16.22 -0.66
CA GLU A 65 14.72 -15.62 -0.27
C GLU A 65 14.92 -14.29 -1.02
N ARG A 66 14.83 -13.17 -0.31
CA ARG A 66 14.93 -11.82 -0.89
C ARG A 66 16.10 -11.04 -0.31
N PRO A 67 17.01 -10.49 -1.15
CA PRO A 67 18.20 -9.80 -0.65
C PRO A 67 17.89 -8.66 0.32
N TRP A 68 16.84 -7.88 0.05
CA TRP A 68 16.43 -6.77 0.91
C TRP A 68 16.01 -7.21 2.33
N ASP A 69 15.58 -8.45 2.51
CA ASP A 69 15.20 -9.02 3.80
C ASP A 69 16.34 -9.77 4.52
N LEU A 70 17.36 -10.22 3.77
CA LEU A 70 18.47 -11.03 4.29
C LEU A 70 19.68 -10.20 4.73
N GLU A 71 19.81 -8.94 4.29
CA GLU A 71 20.99 -8.08 4.51
C GLU A 71 21.21 -7.63 5.98
N GLY A 72 20.38 -8.07 6.92
CA GLY A 72 20.48 -7.73 8.34
C GLY A 72 20.14 -6.27 8.66
N GLY A 73 20.52 -5.79 9.84
CA GLY A 73 20.19 -4.43 10.32
C GLY A 73 18.84 -4.35 11.03
N SER A 74 18.38 -3.13 11.27
CA SER A 74 17.08 -2.86 11.91
C SER A 74 15.92 -3.13 10.94
N GLU A 75 14.70 -3.23 11.49
CA GLU A 75 13.50 -3.35 10.64
C GLU A 75 13.28 -2.11 9.76
N LEU A 76 13.76 -0.94 10.19
CA LEU A 76 13.68 0.30 9.44
C LEU A 76 14.69 0.31 8.29
N ASP A 77 15.92 -0.18 8.52
CA ASP A 77 16.90 -0.38 7.43
C ASP A 77 16.35 -1.32 6.35
N ARG A 78 15.66 -2.39 6.77
CA ARG A 78 14.95 -3.29 5.86
C ARG A 78 13.85 -2.59 5.08
N ALA A 79 13.08 -1.71 5.70
CA ALA A 79 12.05 -0.93 5.04
C ALA A 79 12.63 0.01 3.95
N HIS A 80 13.77 0.67 4.20
CA HIS A 80 14.45 1.47 3.17
C HIS A 80 14.88 0.62 1.97
N ARG A 81 15.50 -0.55 2.20
CA ARG A 81 15.89 -1.48 1.13
C ARG A 81 14.69 -2.00 0.33
N ARG A 82 13.57 -2.26 1.01
CA ARG A 82 12.31 -2.66 0.38
C ARG A 82 11.78 -1.59 -0.56
N VAL A 83 11.86 -0.31 -0.19
CA VAL A 83 11.52 0.81 -1.08
C VAL A 83 12.43 0.85 -2.30
N ASP A 84 13.75 0.72 -2.12
CA ASP A 84 14.70 0.70 -3.22
C ASP A 84 14.41 -0.43 -4.22
N ALA A 85 14.23 -1.66 -3.71
CA ALA A 85 13.91 -2.83 -4.53
C ALA A 85 12.57 -2.68 -5.26
N PHE A 86 11.57 -2.10 -4.59
CA PHE A 86 10.25 -1.90 -5.16
C PHE A 86 10.26 -0.95 -6.35
N PHE A 87 10.93 0.20 -6.22
CA PHE A 87 11.02 1.16 -7.31
C PHE A 87 11.85 0.62 -8.47
N GLU A 88 12.92 -0.14 -8.22
CA GLU A 88 13.66 -0.83 -9.29
C GLU A 88 12.75 -1.79 -10.09
N ILE A 89 11.91 -2.58 -9.41
CA ILE A 89 10.96 -3.47 -10.10
C ILE A 89 9.95 -2.66 -10.93
N ALA A 90 9.39 -1.60 -10.35
CA ALA A 90 8.41 -0.75 -11.03
C ALA A 90 9.01 -0.08 -12.28
N GLU A 91 10.23 0.46 -12.19
CA GLU A 91 10.95 1.04 -13.33
C GLU A 91 11.23 0.01 -14.42
N LYS A 92 11.69 -1.19 -14.03
CA LYS A 92 11.97 -2.27 -15.00
C LYS A 92 10.71 -2.76 -15.70
N LEU A 93 9.59 -2.82 -15.01
CA LEU A 93 8.30 -3.20 -15.62
C LEU A 93 7.65 -2.04 -16.39
N GLY A 94 8.13 -0.80 -16.22
CA GLY A 94 7.49 0.39 -16.78
C GLY A 94 6.16 0.75 -16.13
N VAL A 95 5.93 0.32 -14.89
CA VAL A 95 4.69 0.57 -14.15
C VAL A 95 4.72 1.98 -13.55
N LYS A 96 3.66 2.75 -13.77
CA LYS A 96 3.60 4.17 -13.35
C LYS A 96 2.99 4.41 -11.98
N TYR A 97 2.38 3.37 -11.40
CA TYR A 97 1.66 3.50 -10.15
C TYR A 97 2.04 2.44 -9.13
N TYR A 98 1.81 2.73 -7.85
CA TYR A 98 1.91 1.75 -6.78
C TYR A 98 0.83 1.89 -5.74
N CYS A 99 0.67 0.83 -4.95
CA CYS A 99 -0.28 0.73 -3.86
C CYS A 99 0.39 0.12 -2.62
N PHE A 100 0.03 0.58 -1.42
CA PHE A 100 0.54 0.01 -0.17
C PHE A 100 -0.45 0.09 1.00
N HIS A 101 -0.33 -0.85 1.95
CA HIS A 101 -0.79 -0.65 3.33
C HIS A 101 0.33 -0.03 4.17
N ASP A 102 -0.06 0.75 5.18
CA ASP A 102 0.87 1.35 6.14
C ASP A 102 1.94 0.39 6.70
N ILE A 103 1.54 -0.82 7.12
CA ILE A 103 2.51 -1.80 7.67
C ILE A 103 3.41 -2.47 6.62
N ASP A 104 3.07 -2.36 5.33
CA ASP A 104 3.88 -2.97 4.26
C ASP A 104 5.19 -2.20 4.11
N ILE A 105 5.12 -0.88 4.29
CA ILE A 105 6.23 0.04 4.05
C ILE A 105 7.04 0.32 5.31
N ALA A 106 6.45 0.30 6.51
CA ALA A 106 7.13 0.71 7.74
C ALA A 106 6.87 -0.25 8.91
N PRO A 107 7.87 -0.52 9.76
CA PRO A 107 7.68 -1.32 10.96
C PRO A 107 6.79 -0.58 11.98
N THR A 108 5.94 -1.33 12.69
CA THR A 108 4.98 -0.75 13.65
C THR A 108 5.62 -0.23 14.92
N GLY A 109 6.83 -0.68 15.25
CA GLY A 109 7.47 -0.38 16.54
C GLY A 109 6.60 -0.83 17.73
N ASN A 110 6.82 -0.18 18.88
CA ASN A 110 6.18 -0.51 20.16
C ASN A 110 5.07 0.45 20.57
N SER A 111 4.78 1.48 19.75
CA SER A 111 3.73 2.46 20.04
C SER A 111 3.23 3.13 18.76
N LEU A 112 2.03 3.74 18.81
CA LEU A 112 1.53 4.57 17.70
C LEU A 112 2.47 5.72 17.36
N LYS A 113 3.14 6.30 18.35
CA LYS A 113 4.11 7.38 18.14
C LYS A 113 5.31 6.89 17.32
N GLU A 114 5.83 5.73 17.67
CA GLU A 114 6.95 5.11 16.95
C GLU A 114 6.52 4.70 15.54
N PHE A 115 5.34 4.09 15.39
CA PHE A 115 4.81 3.74 14.08
C PHE A 115 4.68 4.95 13.16
N TYR A 116 4.17 6.07 13.69
CA TYR A 116 4.04 7.30 12.91
C TYR A 116 5.38 7.88 12.50
N ALA A 117 6.39 7.83 13.37
CA ALA A 117 7.74 8.29 13.04
C ALA A 117 8.34 7.43 11.91
N ASN A 118 8.21 6.09 12.01
CA ASN A 118 8.70 5.18 10.97
C ASN A 118 7.96 5.40 9.64
N LEU A 119 6.65 5.61 9.67
CA LEU A 119 5.87 5.95 8.48
C LEU A 119 6.30 7.27 7.87
N ASP A 120 6.54 8.30 8.67
CA ASP A 120 7.01 9.60 8.16
C ASP A 120 8.35 9.45 7.45
N GLU A 121 9.30 8.75 8.05
CA GLU A 121 10.63 8.50 7.48
C GLU A 121 10.56 7.71 6.17
N ILE A 122 9.83 6.58 6.15
CA ILE A 122 9.73 5.78 4.92
C ILE A 122 8.94 6.51 3.83
N THR A 123 7.92 7.29 4.19
CA THR A 123 7.21 8.10 3.18
C THR A 123 8.00 9.31 2.69
N ASP A 124 8.99 9.81 3.44
CA ASP A 124 9.97 10.76 2.88
C ASP A 124 10.82 10.07 1.80
N HIS A 125 11.29 8.85 2.06
CA HIS A 125 12.04 8.08 1.08
C HIS A 125 11.20 7.72 -0.16
N LEU A 126 9.93 7.33 0.02
CA LEU A 126 9.00 7.13 -1.10
C LEU A 126 8.83 8.41 -1.93
N LEU A 127 8.69 9.57 -1.29
CA LEU A 127 8.54 10.85 -1.98
C LEU A 127 9.79 11.22 -2.78
N GLU A 128 10.99 10.91 -2.28
CA GLU A 128 12.24 11.06 -3.03
C GLU A 128 12.22 10.18 -4.28
N LYS A 129 11.87 8.89 -4.13
CA LYS A 129 11.75 7.97 -5.28
C LYS A 129 10.69 8.39 -6.29
N GLN A 130 9.55 8.92 -5.85
CA GLN A 130 8.53 9.47 -6.76
C GLN A 130 9.09 10.64 -7.58
N LYS A 131 9.89 11.53 -6.97
CA LYS A 131 10.53 12.65 -7.67
C LYS A 131 11.60 12.19 -8.66
N GLU A 132 12.36 11.16 -8.31
CA GLU A 132 13.41 10.61 -9.17
C GLU A 132 12.85 9.88 -10.39
N THR A 133 11.78 9.09 -10.19
CA THR A 133 11.30 8.13 -11.20
C THR A 133 10.03 8.59 -11.93
N GLY A 134 9.28 9.53 -11.35
CA GLY A 134 7.96 9.93 -11.83
C GLY A 134 6.84 8.91 -11.55
N ILE A 135 7.13 7.82 -10.85
CA ILE A 135 6.12 6.84 -10.39
C ILE A 135 5.22 7.50 -9.33
N LYS A 136 3.92 7.21 -9.35
CA LYS A 136 2.91 7.88 -8.52
C LYS A 136 2.17 6.92 -7.59
N LEU A 137 1.65 7.44 -6.49
CA LEU A 137 0.78 6.67 -5.60
C LEU A 137 -0.62 6.61 -6.19
N LEU A 138 -1.10 5.43 -6.60
CA LEU A 138 -2.50 5.30 -7.01
C LEU A 138 -3.41 5.31 -5.78
N TRP A 139 -3.04 4.55 -4.76
CA TRP A 139 -3.70 4.60 -3.46
C TRP A 139 -2.88 3.99 -2.35
N ASN A 140 -3.15 4.44 -1.14
CA ASN A 140 -2.73 3.76 0.08
C ASN A 140 -3.96 3.41 0.93
N THR A 141 -3.72 2.57 1.93
CA THR A 141 -4.74 2.07 2.85
C THR A 141 -4.10 1.73 4.20
N ALA A 142 -4.92 1.45 5.21
CA ALA A 142 -4.46 0.95 6.50
C ALA A 142 -4.67 -0.57 6.59
N ASN A 143 -3.62 -1.32 6.96
CA ASN A 143 -3.79 -2.71 7.34
C ASN A 143 -4.40 -2.77 8.75
N MET A 144 -5.71 -2.97 8.77
CA MET A 144 -6.47 -3.12 10.01
C MET A 144 -7.01 -4.55 10.15
N PHE A 145 -6.19 -5.55 9.77
CA PHE A 145 -6.62 -6.94 9.76
C PHE A 145 -5.55 -7.96 10.17
N SER A 146 -4.27 -7.61 10.09
CA SER A 146 -3.16 -8.49 10.47
C SER A 146 -2.87 -8.47 11.97
N ASN A 147 -2.93 -7.31 12.63
CA ASN A 147 -2.60 -7.22 14.06
C ASN A 147 -3.69 -7.92 14.92
N PRO A 148 -3.31 -8.70 15.97
CA PRO A 148 -4.27 -9.39 16.84
C PRO A 148 -5.34 -8.49 17.47
N ARG A 149 -5.07 -7.18 17.62
CA ARG A 149 -6.06 -6.23 18.15
C ARG A 149 -7.35 -6.15 17.31
N TYR A 150 -7.26 -6.46 16.01
CA TYR A 150 -8.39 -6.39 15.06
C TYR A 150 -9.14 -7.71 14.92
N MET A 151 -8.87 -8.71 15.76
CA MET A 151 -9.47 -10.04 15.62
C MET A 151 -11.01 -10.00 15.56
N ASN A 152 -11.64 -9.05 16.27
CA ASN A 152 -13.09 -8.85 16.33
C ASN A 152 -13.51 -7.58 15.56
N GLY A 153 -12.90 -7.28 14.41
CA GLY A 153 -13.21 -6.08 13.64
C GLY A 153 -12.48 -4.82 14.09
N VAL A 154 -12.77 -3.70 13.42
CA VAL A 154 -12.09 -2.41 13.62
C VAL A 154 -13.12 -1.34 13.92
N SER A 155 -13.82 -0.86 12.88
CA SER A 155 -14.97 0.03 13.06
C SER A 155 -16.18 -0.77 13.54
N THR A 156 -16.27 -2.06 13.22
CA THR A 156 -17.29 -2.97 13.75
C THR A 156 -16.88 -3.61 15.07
N SER A 157 -15.79 -3.17 15.70
CA SER A 157 -15.31 -3.82 16.92
C SER A 157 -16.25 -3.64 18.10
N ASN A 158 -16.39 -4.70 18.89
CA ASN A 158 -17.05 -4.65 20.20
C ASN A 158 -16.23 -3.90 21.28
N ARG A 159 -15.06 -3.34 20.92
CA ARG A 159 -14.15 -2.59 21.79
C ARG A 159 -13.88 -1.20 21.23
N ALA A 160 -14.34 -0.16 21.95
CA ALA A 160 -14.21 1.24 21.50
C ALA A 160 -12.74 1.69 21.35
N GLU A 161 -11.81 1.12 22.11
CA GLU A 161 -10.37 1.37 21.98
C GLU A 161 -9.80 0.85 20.65
N VAL A 162 -10.36 -0.22 20.09
CA VAL A 162 -9.95 -0.75 18.77
C VAL A 162 -10.49 0.15 17.66
N PHE A 163 -11.74 0.62 17.78
CA PHE A 163 -12.29 1.66 16.91
C PHE A 163 -11.39 2.91 16.89
N ALA A 164 -11.02 3.41 18.07
CA ALA A 164 -10.18 4.60 18.19
C ALA A 164 -8.78 4.40 17.59
N TYR A 165 -8.18 3.22 17.76
CA TYR A 165 -6.89 2.89 17.16
C TYR A 165 -6.99 2.85 15.63
N GLY A 166 -8.02 2.19 15.08
CA GLY A 166 -8.27 2.15 13.64
C GLY A 166 -8.47 3.56 13.06
N ALA A 167 -9.22 4.42 13.75
CA ALA A 167 -9.43 5.80 13.35
C ALA A 167 -8.10 6.59 13.33
N ALA A 168 -7.22 6.34 14.30
CA ALA A 168 -5.89 6.93 14.35
C ALA A 168 -5.01 6.48 13.17
N GLN A 169 -5.04 5.19 12.79
CA GLN A 169 -4.33 4.70 11.59
C GLN A 169 -4.88 5.33 10.32
N VAL A 170 -6.20 5.40 10.14
CA VAL A 170 -6.82 6.01 8.96
C VAL A 170 -6.49 7.49 8.86
N LYS A 171 -6.53 8.22 9.97
CA LYS A 171 -6.09 9.63 10.03
C LYS A 171 -4.67 9.79 9.48
N LYS A 172 -3.72 8.98 9.97
CA LYS A 172 -2.34 9.01 9.49
C LYS A 172 -2.25 8.61 8.02
N GLY A 173 -2.96 7.57 7.61
CA GLY A 173 -3.00 7.11 6.22
C GLY A 173 -3.47 8.20 5.25
N LEU A 174 -4.50 8.97 5.60
CA LEU A 174 -4.98 10.10 4.79
C LEU A 174 -3.93 11.22 4.66
N GLU A 175 -3.19 11.51 5.74
CA GLU A 175 -2.10 12.49 5.71
C GLU A 175 -0.96 12.04 4.79
N LEU A 176 -0.58 10.77 4.87
CA LEU A 176 0.46 10.18 4.01
C LEU A 176 0.02 10.10 2.54
N SER A 177 -1.26 9.79 2.30
CA SER A 177 -1.86 9.85 0.96
C SER A 177 -1.67 11.24 0.36
N LYS A 178 -1.98 12.28 1.12
CA LYS A 178 -1.79 13.67 0.68
C LYS A 178 -0.31 14.03 0.47
N LYS A 179 0.59 13.57 1.34
CA LYS A 179 2.04 13.79 1.23
C LYS A 179 2.62 13.22 -0.08
N LEU A 180 2.15 12.05 -0.49
CA LEU A 180 2.61 11.30 -1.67
C LEU A 180 1.77 11.55 -2.93
N ASP A 181 0.88 12.54 -2.90
CA ASP A 181 -0.07 12.89 -3.96
C ASP A 181 -0.89 11.69 -4.45
N GLY A 182 -1.44 10.91 -3.50
CA GLY A 182 -2.27 9.75 -3.78
C GLY A 182 -3.60 10.11 -4.44
N GLU A 183 -3.97 9.38 -5.50
CA GLU A 183 -5.21 9.62 -6.23
C GLU A 183 -6.45 9.09 -5.50
N ASN A 184 -6.30 8.02 -4.71
CA ASN A 184 -7.37 7.39 -3.97
C ASN A 184 -6.90 6.94 -2.57
N TYR A 185 -7.86 6.69 -1.69
CA TYR A 185 -7.62 6.04 -0.40
C TYR A 185 -8.61 4.88 -0.26
N VAL A 186 -8.09 3.67 -0.01
CA VAL A 186 -8.89 2.44 -0.04
C VAL A 186 -9.31 2.05 1.37
N PHE A 187 -10.51 1.47 1.50
CA PHE A 187 -10.94 0.74 2.68
C PHE A 187 -11.26 -0.70 2.26
N TRP A 188 -10.47 -1.65 2.74
CA TRP A 188 -10.78 -3.06 2.64
C TRP A 188 -11.08 -3.62 4.03
N GLY A 189 -12.34 -3.97 4.27
CA GLY A 189 -12.85 -4.44 5.56
C GLY A 189 -12.49 -5.90 5.86
N GLY A 190 -11.20 -6.25 5.89
CA GLY A 190 -10.76 -7.64 6.07
C GLY A 190 -11.24 -8.32 7.37
N ARG A 191 -11.57 -7.52 8.41
CA ARG A 191 -12.17 -7.97 9.68
C ARG A 191 -13.52 -7.31 9.96
N GLU A 192 -14.03 -6.48 9.05
CA GLU A 192 -15.29 -5.74 9.24
C GLU A 192 -16.46 -6.65 8.87
N GLY A 193 -16.79 -7.54 9.79
CA GLY A 193 -17.79 -8.59 9.66
C GLY A 193 -17.75 -9.50 10.88
N TYR A 194 -18.39 -10.67 10.79
CA TYR A 194 -18.50 -11.59 11.90
C TYR A 194 -18.11 -13.02 11.53
N GLU A 195 -17.63 -13.77 12.51
CA GLU A 195 -17.43 -15.22 12.40
C GLU A 195 -18.68 -16.00 12.81
N SER A 196 -19.49 -15.45 13.73
CA SER A 196 -20.75 -16.04 14.18
C SER A 196 -21.80 -14.97 14.43
N LEU A 197 -23.03 -15.19 13.98
CA LEU A 197 -24.13 -14.26 14.25
C LEU A 197 -24.57 -14.27 15.72
N LEU A 198 -24.26 -15.33 16.48
CA LEU A 198 -24.73 -15.52 17.86
C LEU A 198 -24.20 -14.45 18.84
N ASN A 199 -23.08 -13.83 18.53
CA ASN A 199 -22.43 -12.81 19.36
C ASN A 199 -22.25 -11.47 18.63
N THR A 200 -23.02 -11.26 17.55
CA THR A 200 -22.88 -10.10 16.66
C THR A 200 -24.18 -9.30 16.64
N ASP A 201 -24.09 -8.02 17.02
CA ASP A 201 -25.16 -7.06 16.74
C ASP A 201 -24.86 -6.37 15.41
N MET A 202 -25.34 -6.97 14.33
CA MET A 202 -25.07 -6.49 12.97
C MET A 202 -25.61 -5.07 12.74
N GLY A 203 -26.71 -4.68 13.40
CA GLY A 203 -27.25 -3.33 13.27
C GLY A 203 -26.29 -2.30 13.84
N LEU A 204 -25.83 -2.55 15.07
CA LEU A 204 -24.87 -1.68 15.75
C LEU A 204 -23.52 -1.59 15.02
N GLU A 205 -23.01 -2.72 14.54
CA GLU A 205 -21.73 -2.77 13.81
C GLU A 205 -21.78 -1.98 12.50
N MET A 206 -22.87 -2.09 11.75
CA MET A 206 -23.07 -1.33 10.51
C MET A 206 -23.20 0.18 10.79
N ASP A 207 -23.88 0.56 11.87
CA ASP A 207 -23.98 1.96 12.31
C ASP A 207 -22.60 2.54 12.68
N HIS A 208 -21.78 1.77 13.39
CA HIS A 208 -20.41 2.17 13.73
C HIS A 208 -19.52 2.29 12.49
N MET A 209 -19.59 1.35 11.56
CA MET A 209 -18.82 1.41 10.31
C MET A 209 -19.21 2.62 9.46
N ALA A 210 -20.52 2.91 9.35
CA ALA A 210 -21.00 4.12 8.68
C ALA A 210 -20.45 5.39 9.37
N LYS A 211 -20.49 5.44 10.71
CA LYS A 211 -19.93 6.56 11.48
C LYS A 211 -18.43 6.73 11.23
N PHE A 212 -17.69 5.62 11.17
CA PHE A 212 -16.25 5.61 10.90
C PHE A 212 -15.91 6.21 9.53
N PHE A 213 -16.65 5.82 8.47
CA PHE A 213 -16.48 6.42 7.14
C PHE A 213 -16.84 7.90 7.12
N HIS A 214 -17.90 8.33 7.80
CA HIS A 214 -18.22 9.75 7.92
C HIS A 214 -17.08 10.54 8.57
N LEU A 215 -16.49 10.03 9.65
CA LEU A 215 -15.33 10.67 10.30
C LEU A 215 -14.12 10.76 9.37
N ALA A 216 -13.84 9.71 8.60
CA ALA A 216 -12.74 9.72 7.62
C ALA A 216 -12.97 10.75 6.50
N ILE A 217 -14.20 10.84 5.97
CA ILE A 217 -14.59 11.83 4.95
C ILE A 217 -14.48 13.25 5.51
N ASP A 218 -14.99 13.49 6.71
CA ASP A 218 -14.92 14.80 7.36
C ASP A 218 -13.47 15.22 7.58
N TYR A 219 -12.61 14.29 8.02
CA TYR A 219 -11.18 14.55 8.19
C TYR A 219 -10.49 14.85 6.87
N ALA A 220 -10.73 14.05 5.83
CA ALA A 220 -10.14 14.26 4.51
C ALA A 220 -10.51 15.64 3.94
N LYS A 221 -11.80 16.02 4.02
CA LYS A 221 -12.26 17.36 3.59
C LYS A 221 -11.60 18.47 4.39
N TRP A 222 -11.62 18.37 5.73
CA TRP A 222 -11.03 19.38 6.61
C TRP A 222 -9.53 19.56 6.37
N PHE A 223 -8.78 18.46 6.29
CA PHE A 223 -7.33 18.47 6.12
C PHE A 223 -6.95 19.01 4.74
N CYS A 224 -7.60 18.54 3.67
CA CYS A 224 -7.38 19.04 2.31
C CYS A 224 -7.70 20.54 2.19
N CYS A 225 -8.79 21.03 2.77
CA CYS A 225 -9.14 22.46 2.74
C CYS A 225 -8.17 23.33 3.55
N LYS A 226 -7.65 22.86 4.70
CA LYS A 226 -6.71 23.65 5.51
C LYS A 226 -5.31 23.78 4.91
N VAL A 227 -4.83 22.76 4.20
CA VAL A 227 -3.51 22.81 3.57
C VAL A 227 -3.53 23.71 2.33
N LEU A 228 -4.66 23.78 1.60
CA LEU A 228 -4.83 24.69 0.45
C LEU A 228 -4.97 26.17 0.85
N ASN A 229 -5.41 26.46 2.07
CA ASN A 229 -5.57 27.84 2.59
C ASN A 229 -4.35 28.32 3.41
N LYS A 230 -3.17 27.72 3.19
CA LYS A 230 -1.89 28.11 3.83
C LYS A 230 -0.88 28.70 2.84
N GLU A 231 -1.38 29.35 1.78
CA GLU A 231 -0.65 30.35 1.00
C GLU A 231 -1.24 31.75 1.27
#